data_AF-A0A920VHH9-F1
#
_entry.id   AF-A0A920VHH9-F1
#
_cell.length_a   1.000
_cell.length_b   1.000
_cell.length_c   1.000
_cell.angle_alpha   90.00
_cell.angle_beta   90.00
_cell.angle_gamma   90.00
#
_symmetry.space_group_name_H-M   'P 1'
#
loop_
_entity.id
_entity.type
_entity.pdbx_description
1 polymer ?
#
loop_
_entity_poly.entity_id
_entity_poly.type
_entity_poly.pdbx_seq_one_letter_code
_entity_poly.pdbx_strand_id
1 'polypeptide(L)' 'MDFFDLLKMAVDKKASDVFISVGTPPSLKIDGQILPLKVDPLTHVGLEKWRFL' A
#
# COMPACT_ATOMS: atom_id res chain seq x y z
N MET A 1 -5.91 5.46 4.94
CA MET A 1 -4.99 4.35 5.23
C MET A 1 -3.59 4.90 5.16
N ASP A 2 -2.83 4.79 6.24
CA ASP A 2 -1.43 5.21 6.29
C ASP A 2 -0.48 4.00 6.10
N PHE A 3 0.83 4.24 6.20
CA PHE A 3 1.82 3.18 6.03
C PHE A 3 1.82 2.16 7.19
N PHE A 4 1.50 2.58 8.41
CA PHE A 4 1.46 1.68 9.55
C PHE A 4 0.24 0.75 9.48
N ASP A 5 -0.88 1.22 8.94
CA ASP A 5 -2.05 0.39 8.64
C ASP A 5 -1.69 -0.77 7.70
N LEU A 6 -0.85 -0.52 6.67
CA LEU A 6 -0.36 -1.57 5.76
C LEU A 6 0.43 -2.64 6.49
N LEU A 7 1.37 -2.21 7.33
CA LEU A 7 2.23 -3.13 8.09
C LEU A 7 1.43 -3.94 9.10
N LYS A 8 0.48 -3.30 9.79
CA LYS A 8 -0.43 -4.00 10.70
C LYS A 8 -1.22 -5.07 9.97
N MET A 9 -1.79 -4.75 8.81
CA MET A 9 -2.49 -5.74 7.99
C MET A 9 -1.59 -6.87 7.51
N ALA A 10 -0.34 -6.59 7.17
CA ALA A 10 0.63 -7.63 6.79
C ALA A 10 0.86 -8.62 7.93
N VAL A 11 1.04 -8.12 9.16
CA VAL A 11 1.18 -8.97 10.36
C VAL A 11 -0.09 -9.77 10.62
N ASP A 12 -1.25 -9.09 10.65
CA ASP A 12 -2.55 -9.72 10.96
C ASP A 12 -2.90 -10.82 9.94
N LYS A 13 -2.54 -10.63 8.67
CA LYS A 13 -2.78 -11.59 7.58
C LYS A 13 -1.62 -12.57 7.36
N LYS A 14 -0.57 -12.54 8.19
CA LYS A 14 0.64 -13.36 8.06
C LYS A 14 1.30 -13.26 6.67
N ALA A 15 1.26 -12.08 6.07
CA ALA A 15 1.92 -11.82 4.81
C ALA A 15 3.45 -11.80 4.99
N SER A 16 4.17 -12.39 4.03
CA SER A 16 5.65 -12.36 4.02
C SER A 16 6.20 -11.05 3.46
N ASP A 17 5.46 -10.42 2.56
CA ASP A 17 5.90 -9.24 1.80
C ASP A 17 4.74 -8.26 1.59
N VAL A 18 5.07 -6.96 1.54
CA VAL A 18 4.16 -5.86 1.19
C VAL A 18 4.66 -5.23 -0.12
N PHE A 19 3.80 -5.17 -1.13
CA PHE A 19 4.10 -4.56 -2.43
C PHE A 19 3.38 -3.22 -2.56
N ILE A 20 4.15 -2.16 -2.83
CA ILE A 20 3.67 -0.79 -2.99
C ILE A 20 4.08 -0.30 -4.37
N SER A 21 3.13 0.23 -5.13
CA SER A 21 3.37 0.79 -6.46
C SER A 21 2.39 1.94 -6.72
N VAL A 22 2.92 3.06 -7.22
CA VAL A 22 2.12 4.28 -7.48
C VAL A 22 1.05 3.98 -8.51
N GLY A 23 -0.17 4.47 -8.26
CA GLY A 23 -1.29 4.30 -9.18
C GLY A 23 -1.90 2.89 -9.17
N THR A 24 -1.47 2.01 -8.26
CA THR A 24 -2.08 0.69 -8.04
C THR A 24 -2.45 0.47 -6.57
N PRO A 25 -3.45 -0.38 -6.27
CA PRO A 25 -3.68 -0.82 -4.91
C PRO A 25 -2.45 -1.57 -4.37
N PRO A 26 -2.11 -1.42 -3.07
CA PRO A 26 -1.08 -2.24 -2.45
C PRO A 26 -1.44 -3.72 -2.52
N SER A 27 -0.43 -4.59 -2.57
CA SER A 27 -0.63 -6.05 -2.54
C SER A 27 0.14 -6.69 -1.40
N LEU A 28 -0.36 -7.81 -0.88
CA LEU A 28 0.30 -8.63 0.12
C LEU A 28 0.64 -9.98 -0.47
N LYS A 29 1.79 -10.56 -0.11
CA LYS A 29 2.07 -11.96 -0.40
C LYS A 29 1.70 -12.85 0.78
N ILE A 30 0.71 -13.70 0.57
CA ILE A 30 0.17 -14.63 1.57
C ILE A 30 0.25 -16.04 0.96
N ASP A 31 0.88 -16.96 1.67
CA ASP A 31 1.05 -18.36 1.23
C ASP A 31 1.58 -18.49 -0.21
N GLY A 32 2.56 -17.66 -0.56
CA GLY A 32 3.19 -17.63 -1.88
C GLY A 32 2.42 -16.88 -2.98
N GLN A 33 1.20 -16.42 -2.71
CA GLN A 33 0.36 -15.72 -3.69
C GLN A 33 0.33 -14.21 -3.43
N ILE A 34 0.44 -13.41 -4.50
CA ILE A 34 0.35 -11.95 -4.43
C ILE A 34 -1.13 -11.55 -4.60
N LEU A 35 -1.71 -10.95 -3.57
CA LEU A 35 -3.12 -10.59 -3.51
C LEU A 35 -3.28 -9.06 -3.35
N PRO A 36 -3.99 -8.36 -4.25
CA PRO A 36 -4.25 -6.94 -4.11
C PRO A 36 -5.23 -6.67 -2.97
N LEU A 37 -4.97 -5.62 -2.21
CA LEU A 37 -5.90 -5.10 -1.22
C LEU A 37 -7.08 -4.42 -1.91
N LYS A 38 -8.28 -4.56 -1.32
CA LYS A 38 -9.49 -3.89 -1.80
C LYS A 38 -9.55 -2.46 -1.27
N VAL A 39 -8.58 -1.65 -1.67
CA VAL A 39 -8.48 -0.23 -1.35
C VAL A 39 -8.15 0.55 -2.61
N ASP A 40 -8.36 1.86 -2.58
CA ASP A 40 -8.00 2.72 -3.69
C ASP A 40 -6.48 2.70 -3.95
N PRO A 41 -6.06 2.93 -5.20
CA PRO A 41 -4.65 3.07 -5.54
C PRO A 41 -3.90 4.07 -4.67
N LEU A 42 -2.66 3.73 -4.33
CA LEU A 42 -1.78 4.69 -3.68
C LEU A 42 -1.38 5.78 -4.69
N THR A 43 -1.89 6.97 -4.48
CA THR A 43 -1.45 8.16 -5.21
C THR A 43 -0.30 8.83 -4.44
N HIS A 44 0.49 9.65 -5.13
CA HIS A 44 1.38 10.56 -4.42
C HIS A 44 0.55 11.40 -3.45
N VAL A 45 0.93 11.37 -2.17
CA VAL A 45 0.47 12.37 -1.21
C VAL A 45 0.96 13.72 -1.72
N GLY A 46 0.02 14.62 -1.93
CA GLY A 46 0.21 15.87 -2.65
C GLY A 46 1.35 16.72 -2.12
N LEU A 47 2.41 16.84 -2.92
CA LEU A 47 3.21 18.05 -3.04
C LEU A 47 2.44 19.18 -3.77
N GLU A 48 1.11 19.07 -3.90
CA GLU A 48 0.22 20.13 -4.40
C GLU A 48 0.45 21.46 -3.65
N LYS A 49 0.97 21.43 -2.42
CA LYS A 49 1.25 22.61 -1.61
C LYS A 49 2.50 23.42 -2.03
N TRP A 50 3.38 22.86 -2.85
CA TRP A 50 4.70 23.44 -3.17
C TRP A 50 4.99 23.51 -4.67
N ARG A 51 4.05 23.14 -5.55
CA ARG A 51 4.25 23.17 -7.01
C ARG A 51 4.26 24.58 -7.64
N PHE A 52 4.12 25.64 -6.83
CA PHE A 52 4.05 27.03 -7.28
C PHE A 52 4.87 28.02 -6.43
N LEU A 53 5.85 27.52 -5.66
CA LEU A 53 6.86 28.35 -4.99
C LEU A 53 8.26 28.01 -5.54
#